data_AF-A0A257ST48-F1
#
_entry.id   AF-A0A257ST48-F1
#
_cell.length_a   1.000
_cell.length_b   1.000
_cell.length_c   1.000
_cell.angle_alpha   90.00
_cell.angle_beta   90.00
_cell.angle_gamma   90.00
#
_symmetry.space_group_name_H-M   'P 1'
#
loop_
_entity.id
_entity.type
_entity.pdbx_description
1 polymer ?
#
loop_
_entity_poly.entity_id
_entity_poly.type
_entity_poly.pdbx_seq_one_letter_code
_entity_poly.pdbx_strand_id
1 'polypeptide(L)' 'MNPRLALVFALVTVVLVFVVQNTAVVDIRLFFWTVSLSRALLVFLLLAVGVVMGWLLRAGVGRSRRK' A
#
# COMPACT_ATOMS: atom_id res chain seq x y z
N MET A 1 24.46 -3.31 -21.03
CA MET A 1 23.34 -2.93 -20.11
C MET A 1 23.95 -2.57 -18.77
N ASN A 2 23.56 -1.43 -18.18
CA ASN A 2 24.04 -1.08 -16.84
C ASN A 2 23.51 -2.13 -15.84
N PRO A 3 24.37 -2.84 -15.09
CA PRO A 3 23.95 -3.97 -14.25
C PRO A 3 22.96 -3.53 -13.17
N ARG A 4 23.05 -2.27 -12.72
CA ARG A 4 22.09 -1.64 -11.80
C ARG A 4 20.68 -1.55 -12.40
N LEU A 5 20.57 -1.18 -13.68
CA LEU A 5 19.30 -1.10 -14.40
C LEU A 5 18.71 -2.50 -14.61
N ALA A 6 19.54 -3.47 -15.00
CA ALA A 6 19.10 -4.86 -15.15
C ALA A 6 18.56 -5.45 -13.84
N LEU A 7 19.23 -5.17 -12.71
CA LEU A 7 18.77 -5.57 -11.38
C LEU A 7 17.42 -4.95 -11.01
N VAL A 8 17.25 -3.64 -11.26
CA VAL A 8 15.97 -2.96 -11.00
C VAL A 8 14.85 -3.56 -11.85
N PHE A 9 15.09 -3.80 -13.14
CA PHE A 9 14.09 -4.44 -14.00
C PHE A 9 13.73 -5.86 -13.54
N ALA A 10 14.72 -6.65 -13.12
CA ALA A 10 14.49 -7.98 -12.56
C ALA A 10 13.64 -7.93 -11.29
N LEU A 11 13.95 -7.02 -10.36
CA LEU A 11 13.18 -6.84 -9.12
C LEU A 11 11.75 -6.38 -9.39
N VAL A 12 11.55 -5.41 -10.30
CA VAL A 12 10.21 -4.95 -10.69
C VAL A 12 9.40 -6.10 -11.30
N THR A 13 10.02 -6.93 -12.14
CA THR A 13 9.36 -8.08 -12.76
C THR A 13 8.92 -9.10 -11.70
N VAL A 14 9.78 -9.41 -10.73
CA VAL A 14 9.44 -10.32 -9.62
C VAL A 14 8.28 -9.77 -8.79
N VAL A 15 8.28 -8.47 -8.48
CA VAL A 15 7.18 -7.83 -7.75
C VAL A 15 5.88 -7.90 -8.54
N LEU A 16 5.91 -7.63 -9.85
CA LEU A 16 4.72 -7.73 -10.70
C LEU A 16 4.17 -9.15 -10.75
N VAL A 17 5.02 -10.15 -10.93
CA VAL A 17 4.61 -11.56 -10.92
C VAL A 17 4.03 -11.94 -9.56
N PHE A 18 4.66 -11.52 -8.46
CA PHE A 18 4.14 -11.74 -7.11
C PHE A 18 2.75 -11.12 -6.94
N VAL A 19 2.56 -9.88 -7.39
CA VAL A 19 1.26 -9.20 -7.34
C VAL A 19 0.22 -9.97 -8.15
N VAL A 20 0.52 -10.29 -9.41
CA VAL A 20 -0.38 -11.02 -10.33
C VAL A 20 -0.72 -12.42 -9.82
N GLN A 21 0.24 -13.14 -9.24
CA GLN A 21 -0.01 -14.47 -8.67
C GLN A 21 -0.82 -14.39 -7.38
N ASN A 22 -0.68 -13.32 -6.61
CA ASN A 22 -1.39 -13.10 -5.35
C ASN A 22 -2.62 -12.20 -5.52
N THR A 23 -3.21 -12.10 -6.73
CA THR A 23 -4.46 -11.36 -6.99
C THR A 23 -5.72 -12.09 -6.51
N ALA A 24 -5.67 -12.77 -5.36
CA ALA A 24 -6.89 -13.28 -4.75
C ALA A 24 -7.85 -12.11 -4.50
N VAL A 25 -8.92 -12.03 -5.30
CA VAL A 25 -9.93 -10.98 -5.17
C VAL A 25 -10.69 -11.24 -3.88
N VAL A 26 -10.81 -10.20 -3.06
CA VAL A 26 -11.55 -10.23 -1.81
C VAL A 26 -12.71 -9.25 -1.95
N ASP A 27 -13.91 -9.74 -1.64
CA ASP A 27 -15.10 -8.93 -1.56
C ASP A 27 -15.23 -8.34 -0.15
N ILE A 28 -15.18 -7.02 -0.06
CA ILE A 28 -15.44 -6.30 1.18
C ILE A 28 -16.87 -5.75 1.11
N ARG A 29 -17.70 -6.10 2.09
CA ARG A 29 -19.03 -5.50 2.26
C ARG A 29 -18.96 -4.41 3.34
N LEU A 30 -19.19 -3.17 2.94
CA LEU A 30 -19.23 -1.98 3.80
C LEU A 30 -20.66 -1.46 3.86
N PHE A 31 -21.38 -1.75 4.94
CA PHE A 31 -22.80 -1.40 5.13
C PHE A 31 -23.68 -1.81 3.93
N PHE A 32 -23.80 -0.94 2.91
CA PHE A 32 -24.58 -1.18 1.69
C PHE A 32 -23.72 -1.38 0.42
N TRP A 33 -22.40 -1.18 0.51
CA TRP A 33 -21.50 -1.15 -0.63
C TRP A 33 -20.65 -2.42 -0.66
N THR A 34 -20.48 -2.99 -1.85
CA THR A 34 -19.60 -4.14 -2.06
C THR A 34 -18.47 -3.74 -2.98
N VAL A 35 -17.24 -3.89 -2.49
CA VAL A 35 -16.04 -3.54 -3.25
C VAL A 35 -15.18 -4.79 -3.40
N SER A 36 -14.95 -5.17 -4.65
CA SER A 36 -14.12 -6.30 -5.03
C SER A 36 -12.75 -5.78 -5.43
N LEU A 37 -11.72 -6.18 -4.71
CA LEU A 37 -10.35 -5.73 -4.97
C LEU A 37 -9.35 -6.83 -4.62
N SER A 38 -8.17 -6.81 -5.25
CA SER A 38 -7.15 -7.80 -4.92
C SER A 38 -6.70 -7.66 -3.47
N ARG A 39 -6.48 -8.79 -2.78
CA ARG A 39 -6.02 -8.80 -1.38
C ARG A 39 -4.73 -8.01 -1.19
N ALA A 40 -3.81 -8.10 -2.14
CA ALA A 40 -2.56 -7.34 -2.11
C ALA A 40 -2.82 -5.82 -2.14
N LEU A 41 -3.72 -5.36 -3.03
CA LEU A 41 -4.09 -3.94 -3.11
C LEU A 41 -4.81 -3.47 -1.83
N LEU A 42 -5.68 -4.31 -1.25
CA LEU A 42 -6.33 -4.06 0.04
C LEU A 42 -5.29 -3.74 1.11
N VAL A 43 -4.35 -4.65 1.32
CA VAL A 43 -3.30 -4.54 2.36
C VAL A 43 -2.43 -3.31 2.12
N PHE A 44 -2.05 -3.05 0.87
CA PHE A 44 -1.27 -1.88 0.51
C PHE A 44 -2.00 -0.56 0.83
N LEU A 45 -3.28 -0.44 0.45
CA LEU A 45 -4.09 0.75 0.73
C LEU A 45 -4.28 0.95 2.24
N LEU A 46 -4.55 -0.12 3.00
CA LEU A 46 -4.69 -0.06 4.45
C LEU A 46 -3.42 0.47 5.13
N LEU A 47 -2.25 -0.02 4.70
CA LEU A 47 -0.95 0.45 5.20
C LEU A 47 -0.70 1.92 4.84
N ALA A 48 -0.97 2.31 3.59
CA ALA A 48 -0.82 3.69 3.15
C ALA A 48 -1.69 4.65 3.98
N VAL A 49 -2.96 4.30 4.21
CA VAL A 49 -3.89 5.07 5.06
C VAL A 49 -3.37 5.15 6.49
N GLY A 50 -2.88 4.05 7.06
CA GLY A 50 -2.27 4.03 8.40
C GLY A 50 -1.05 4.96 8.53
N VAL A 51 -0.15 4.93 7.53
CA VAL A 51 1.04 5.82 7.48
C VAL A 51 0.62 7.28 7.38
N VAL A 52 -0.31 7.61 6.46
CA VAL A 52 -0.81 8.98 6.29
C VAL A 52 -1.47 9.48 7.57
N MET A 53 -2.34 8.68 8.20
CA MET A 53 -2.96 9.04 9.47
C MET A 53 -1.92 9.24 10.57
N GLY A 54 -0.94 8.34 10.71
CA GLY A 54 0.14 8.48 11.69
C GLY A 54 0.98 9.74 11.48
N TRP A 55 1.25 10.09 10.21
CA TRP A 55 1.97 11.32 9.85
C TRP A 55 1.15 12.58 10.17
N LEU A 56 -0.14 12.59 9.83
CA LEU A 56 -1.06 13.70 10.12
C LEU A 56 -1.23 13.90 11.64
N LEU A 57 -1.37 12.81 12.40
CA LEU A 57 -1.45 12.87 13.87
C LEU A 57 -0.18 13.46 14.47
N ARG A 58 1.02 13.07 14.00
CA ARG A 58 2.28 13.69 14.43
C ARG A 58 2.36 15.17 14.05
N ALA A 59 1.91 15.54 12.86
CA ALA A 59 1.91 16.93 12.38
C ALA A 59 0.93 17.84 13.16
N GLY A 60 -0.15 17.28 13.70
CA GLY A 60 -1.09 17.98 14.59
C GLY A 60 -0.63 18.03 16.05
N VAL A 61 -0.16 16.91 16.60
CA VAL A 61 0.21 16.77 18.02
C VAL A 61 1.53 17.46 18.36
N GLY A 62 2.50 17.53 17.42
CA GLY A 62 3.79 18.19 17.63
C GLY A 62 3.72 19.71 17.83
N ARG A 63 2.60 20.36 17.47
CA ARG A 63 2.40 21.80 17.63
C ARG A 63 1.92 22.22 19.02
N SER A 64 1.45 21.29 19.85
CA SER A 64 0.84 21.63 21.16
C SER A 64 1.80 21.56 22.36
N ARG A 65 3.07 21.21 22.18
CA ARG A 65 4.07 21.16 23.27
C ARG A 65 5.09 22.31 23.31
N ARG A 66 4.90 23.35 22.49
CA ARG A 66 5.59 24.65 22.63
C ARG A 66 4.57 25.70 23.09
N LYS A 67 4.19 25.65 24.37
CA LYS A 67 3.70 26.80 25.13
C LYS A 67 4.26 26.71 26.53
#